data_AF-D1B4P7-F1
#
_entry.id   AF-D1B4P7-F1
#
_cell.length_a   1.000
_cell.length_b   1.000
_cell.length_c   1.000
_cell.angle_alpha   90.00
_cell.angle_beta   90.00
_cell.angle_gamma   90.00
#
_symmetry.space_group_name_H-M   'P 1'
#
loop_
_entity.id
_entity.type
_entity.pdbx_description
1 polymer ?
#
loop_
_entity_poly.entity_id
_entity_poly.type
_entity_poly.pdbx_seq_one_letter_code
_entity_poly.pdbx_strand_id
1 'polypeptide(L)' 'MFVKLNDRVYLNAERITRIKIDEVQDGIRVRFYEGQVQVAKSHTFESVDAAQKWIEKTMNQK' A
#
# COMPACT_ATOMS: atom_id res chain seq x y z
N MET A 1 -8.44 -8.38 -9.37
CA MET A 1 -8.39 -8.95 -8.00
C MET A 1 -8.47 -7.82 -7.00
N PHE A 2 -9.42 -7.87 -6.07
CA PHE A 2 -9.60 -6.85 -5.03
C PHE A 2 -8.96 -7.30 -3.71
N VAL A 3 -8.18 -6.41 -3.10
CA VAL A 3 -7.52 -6.64 -1.80
C VAL A 3 -8.07 -5.67 -0.77
N LYS A 4 -8.47 -6.16 0.40
CA LYS A 4 -8.99 -5.30 1.48
C LYS A 4 -7.82 -4.53 2.13
N LEU A 5 -7.80 -3.20 2.00
CA LEU A 5 -6.80 -2.34 2.62
C LEU A 5 -7.16 -1.99 4.07
N ASN A 6 -8.45 -1.75 4.32
CA ASN A 6 -9.02 -1.46 5.63
C ASN A 6 -10.51 -1.81 5.63
N ASP A 7 -11.22 -1.53 6.71
CA ASP A 7 -12.63 -1.92 6.87
C ASP A 7 -13.60 -1.35 5.84
N ARG A 8 -13.21 -0.29 5.13
CA ARG A 8 -14.09 0.43 4.20
C ARG A 8 -13.54 0.50 2.78
N VAL A 9 -12.34 -0.02 2.53
CA VAL A 9 -11.64 0.16 1.26
C VAL A 9 -11.09 -1.14 0.74
N TYR A 10 -11.50 -1.48 -0.48
CA TYR A 10 -10.90 -2.52 -1.30
C TYR A 10 -10.11 -1.84 -2.43
N LEU A 11 -8.89 -2.31 -2.66
CA LEU A 11 -8.01 -1.85 -3.73
C LEU A 11 -8.04 -2.86 -4.88
N ASN A 12 -8.24 -2.40 -6.11
CA ASN A 12 -8.05 -3.25 -7.28
C ASN A 12 -6.55 -3.43 -7.54
N ALA A 13 -5.97 -4.54 -7.10
CA ALA A 13 -4.55 -4.80 -7.18
C ALA A 13 -4.05 -4.98 -8.62
N GLU A 14 -4.90 -5.39 -9.56
CA GLU A 14 -4.53 -5.60 -10.97
C GLU A 14 -4.24 -4.30 -11.73
N ARG A 15 -4.76 -3.17 -11.24
CA ARG A 15 -4.57 -1.87 -11.87
C ARG A 15 -3.36 -1.11 -11.33
N ILE A 16 -2.78 -1.58 -10.23
CA ILE A 16 -1.66 -0.90 -9.57
C ILE A 16 -0.40 -1.10 -10.40
N THR A 17 0.16 0.02 -10.85
CA THR A 17 1.38 0.04 -11.65
C THR A 17 2.61 0.28 -10.80
N ARG A 18 2.47 0.88 -9.61
CA ARG A 18 3.58 1.15 -8.70
C ARG A 18 3.13 1.24 -7.25
N ILE A 19 3.93 0.66 -6.37
CA ILE A 19 3.83 0.79 -4.91
C ILE A 19 5.08 1.54 -4.43
N LYS A 20 4.91 2.57 -3.61
CA LYS A 20 6.01 3.37 -3.06
C LYS A 20 5.93 3.39 -1.53
N ILE A 21 7.06 3.15 -0.87
CA ILE A 21 7.21 3.36 0.57
C ILE A 21 7.82 4.76 0.74
N ASP A 22 7.08 5.66 1.39
CA ASP A 22 7.47 7.04 1.62
C ASP A 22 7.60 7.32 3.12
N GLU A 23 8.61 8.09 3.49
CA GLU A 23 8.71 8.70 4.82
C GLU A 23 7.85 9.97 4.86
N VAL A 24 7.05 10.10 5.92
CA VAL A 24 6.20 11.24 6.23
C VAL A 24 6.51 11.70 7.66
N GLN A 25 6.06 12.89 8.05
CA GLN A 25 6.33 13.44 9.39
C GLN A 25 5.97 12.48 10.53
N ASP A 26 4.92 11.67 10.37
CA ASP A 26 4.40 10.76 11.39
C ASP A 26 4.88 9.30 11.21
N GLY A 27 5.95 9.06 10.44
CA GLY A 27 6.51 7.73 10.18
C GLY A 27 6.49 7.33 8.72
N ILE A 28 6.27 6.05 8.42
CA ILE A 28 6.39 5.51 7.05
C ILE A 28 5.02 5.17 6.49
N ARG A 29 4.80 5.39 5.19
CA ARG A 29 3.51 5.14 4.53
C ARG A 29 3.67 4.52 3.16
N VAL A 30 2.82 3.55 2.86
CA VAL A 30 2.76 2.93 1.54
C VAL A 30 1.73 3.67 0.70
N ARG A 31 2.13 4.08 -0.51
CA ARG A 31 1.29 4.74 -1.51
C ARG A 31 1.16 3.87 -2.75
N PHE A 32 -0.06 3.78 -3.27
CA PHE A 32 -0.40 2.97 -4.44
C PHE A 32 -0.75 3.88 -5.61
N TYR A 33 -0.22 3.57 -6.79
CA TYR A 33 -0.37 4.38 -7.99
C TYR A 33 -0.97 3.57 -9.16
N GLU A 34 -1.88 4.20 -9.88
CA GLU A 34 -2.29 3.82 -11.23
C GLU A 34 -1.68 4.85 -12.20
N GLY A 35 -0.62 4.45 -12.89
CA GLY A 35 0.23 5.36 -13.65
C GLY A 35 0.89 6.41 -12.74
N GLN A 36 0.56 7.68 -12.96
CA GLN A 36 1.06 8.81 -12.15
C GLN A 36 0.11 9.19 -11.00
N VAL A 37 -1.13 8.68 -11.00
CA VAL A 37 -2.14 9.07 -10.01
C VAL A 37 -2.05 8.19 -8.79
N GLN A 38 -1.95 8.81 -7.61
CA GLN A 38 -2.07 8.07 -6.35
C GLN A 38 -3.54 7.74 -6.12
N VAL A 39 -3.86 6.44 -6.02
CA VAL A 39 -5.24 5.97 -5.86
C VAL A 39 -5.57 5.51 -4.43
N ALA A 40 -4.55 5.13 -3.65
CA ALA A 40 -4.72 4.71 -2.28
C ALA A 40 -3.45 4.92 -1.44
N LYS A 41 -3.64 4.84 -0.12
CA LYS A 41 -2.55 4.86 0.87
C LYS A 41 -2.87 3.94 2.04
N SER A 42 -1.84 3.36 2.65
CA SER A 42 -1.96 2.55 3.86
C SER A 42 -2.15 3.40 5.12
N HIS A 43 -2.21 2.73 6.26
CA HIS A 43 -1.88 3.33 7.57
C HIS A 43 -0.37 3.63 7.65
N THR A 44 0.05 4.29 8.73
CA THR A 44 1.48 4.58 8.99
C THR A 44 2.16 3.38 9.65
N PHE A 45 3.45 3.23 9.38
CA PHE A 45 4.32 2.18 9.89
C PHE A 45 5.50 2.82 10.63
N GLU A 46 6.06 2.08 11.59
CA GLU A 46 7.22 2.52 12.37
C GLU A 46 8.54 2.39 11.60
N SER A 47 8.61 1.49 10.62
CA SER A 47 9.84 1.21 9.86
C SER A 47 9.54 0.78 8.42
N VAL A 48 10.56 0.88 7.54
CA VAL A 48 10.46 0.46 6.13
C VAL A 48 10.23 -1.05 6.07
N ASP A 49 10.91 -1.81 6.93
CA ASP A 49 10.77 -3.26 7.03
C ASP A 49 9.33 -3.68 7.41
N ALA A 50 8.71 -2.98 8.36
CA ALA A 50 7.32 -3.23 8.72
C ALA A 50 6.36 -2.97 7.55
N ALA A 51 6.58 -1.88 6.80
CA ALA A 51 5.81 -1.56 5.61
C ALA A 51 5.99 -2.62 4.51
N GLN A 52 7.22 -3.10 4.29
CA GLN A 52 7.53 -4.10 3.28
C GLN A 52 6.87 -5.45 3.59
N LYS A 53 6.98 -5.95 4.83
CA LYS A 53 6.30 -7.19 5.27
C LYS A 53 4.79 -7.11 5.10
N TRP A 54 4.20 -5.94 5.37
CA TRP A 54 2.77 -5.74 5.18
C TRP A 54 2.37 -5.78 3.69
N ILE A 55 3.16 -5.17 2.80
CA ILE A 55 2.92 -5.25 1.34
C ILE A 55 2.98 -6.70 0.88
N GLU A 56 4.01 -7.45 1.26
CA GLU A 56 4.16 -8.86 0.90
C GLU A 56 2.97 -9.69 1.40
N LYS A 57 2.52 -9.51 2.64
CA LYS A 57 1.35 -10.22 3.16
C LYS A 57 0.04 -9.85 2.46
N THR A 58 -0.09 -8.61 1.99
CA THR A 58 -1.35 -8.05 1.48
C THR A 58 -1.48 -8.27 -0.04
N MET A 59 -0.40 -8.13 -0.79
CA MET A 59 -0.40 -8.18 -2.25
C MET A 59 0.03 -9.54 -2.82
N ASN A 60 0.75 -10.38 -2.07
CA ASN A 60 1.17 -11.72 -2.50
C ASN A 60 0.24 -12.85 -1.99
N GLN A 61 -1.01 -12.55 -1.63
CA GLN A 61 -2.03 -13.59 -1.41
C GLN A 61 -2.37 -14.21 -2.77
N LYS A 62 -1.59 -15.22 -3.18
CA LYS A 62 -1.96 -16.17 -4.21
C LYS A 62 -3.02 -17.13 -3.68
#